data_AF-Q2RFJ7-F1
#
_entry.id   AF-Q2RFJ7-F1
#
_cell.length_a   1.000
_cell.length_b   1.000
_cell.length_c   1.000
_cell.angle_alpha   90.00
_cell.angle_beta   90.00
_cell.angle_gamma   90.00
#
_symmetry.space_group_name_H-M   'P 1'
#
loop_
_entity.id
_entity.type
_entity.pdbx_description
1 polymer ?
#
loop_
_entity_poly.entity_id
_entity_poly.type
_entity_poly.pdbx_seq_one_letter_code
_entity_poly.pdbx_strand_id
1 'polypeptide(L)'
;MASLNTFLSPYYAPILAGLLAFQVVLILWLLHNHGEIRRLNGRIRRLAETGEGQDLAEVLERFHDLGEVRKVLDQLQERVADLRVGFEGCLSRMGLVRFNAFPDTGSDLSFALALLTHEGNGFILTSLYARDETRIFIKPVQDGRSRYRLSEEEEKALAMALGLLTPEKAAS
;
A
#
# COMPACT_ATOMS: atom_id res chain seq x y z
N MET A 1 11.16 -70.76 -46.27
CA MET A 1 11.11 -69.96 -45.02
C MET A 1 11.39 -70.77 -43.75
N ALA A 2 11.73 -72.07 -43.82
CA ALA A 2 12.00 -72.91 -42.64
C ALA A 2 13.46 -72.88 -42.15
N SER A 3 14.42 -72.45 -42.97
CA SER A 3 15.86 -72.53 -42.66
C SER A 3 16.32 -71.54 -41.58
N LEU A 4 15.80 -70.32 -41.55
CA LEU A 4 16.24 -69.30 -40.60
C LEU A 4 15.77 -69.58 -39.16
N ASN A 5 14.58 -70.18 -39.00
CA ASN A 5 13.99 -70.50 -37.70
C ASN A 5 14.73 -71.66 -37.00
N THR A 6 15.28 -72.62 -37.74
CA THR A 6 16.06 -73.75 -37.19
C THR A 6 17.45 -73.33 -36.71
N PHE A 7 18.05 -72.30 -37.31
CA PHE A 7 19.31 -71.72 -36.82
C PHE A 7 19.10 -70.79 -35.60
N LEU A 8 17.94 -70.13 -35.50
CA LEU A 8 17.60 -69.22 -34.41
C LEU A 8 16.95 -69.93 -33.21
N SER A 9 16.41 -71.14 -33.39
CA SER A 9 15.72 -71.90 -32.34
C SER A 9 16.52 -72.12 -31.04
N PRO A 10 17.84 -72.41 -31.04
CA PRO A 10 18.59 -72.57 -29.80
C PRO A 10 18.80 -71.25 -29.04
N TYR A 11 18.63 -70.09 -29.69
CA TYR A 11 18.85 -68.79 -29.07
C TYR A 11 17.59 -68.17 -28.44
N TYR A 12 16.38 -68.65 -28.78
CA TYR A 12 15.14 -68.14 -28.17
C TYR A 12 15.04 -68.45 -26.68
N ALA A 13 15.43 -69.66 -26.26
CA ALA A 13 15.37 -70.08 -24.88
C ALA A 13 16.20 -69.19 -23.92
N PRO A 14 17.49 -68.89 -24.19
CA PRO A 14 18.27 -68.00 -23.32
C PRO A 14 17.80 -66.54 -23.38
N ILE A 15 17.32 -66.05 -24.53
CA ILE A 15 16.77 -64.69 -24.65
C ILE A 15 15.51 -64.54 -23.80
N LEU A 16 14.59 -65.50 -23.86
CA LEU A 16 13.37 -65.51 -23.05
C LEU A 16 13.69 -65.63 -21.56
N ALA A 17 14.66 -66.48 -21.19
CA ALA A 17 15.10 -66.60 -19.80
C ALA A 17 15.73 -65.30 -19.28
N GLY A 18 16.57 -64.63 -20.08
CA GLY A 18 17.17 -63.34 -19.73
C GLY A 18 16.12 -62.24 -19.59
N LEU A 19 15.13 -62.20 -20.48
CA LEU A 19 14.02 -61.25 -20.43
C LEU A 19 13.15 -61.48 -19.19
N LEU A 20 12.88 -62.73 -18.84
CA LEU A 20 12.13 -63.09 -17.64
C LEU A 20 12.89 -62.70 -16.37
N ALA A 21 14.20 -62.95 -16.31
CA ALA A 21 15.05 -62.53 -15.21
C ALA A 21 15.06 -60.99 -15.06
N PHE A 22 15.22 -60.26 -16.16
CA PHE A 22 15.16 -58.80 -16.18
C PHE A 22 13.81 -58.27 -15.66
N GLN A 23 12.72 -58.90 -16.07
CA GLN A 23 11.38 -58.52 -15.64
C GLN A 23 11.15 -58.77 -14.14
N VAL A 24 11.70 -59.86 -13.59
CA VAL A 24 11.69 -60.11 -12.14
C VAL A 24 12.48 -59.04 -11.38
N VAL A 25 13.67 -58.64 -11.87
CA VAL A 25 14.45 -57.57 -11.24
C VAL A 25 13.69 -56.25 -11.27
N LEU A 26 13.05 -55.90 -12.38
CA LEU A 26 12.24 -54.68 -12.50
C LEU A 26 11.08 -54.67 -11.49
N ILE A 27 10.39 -55.80 -11.35
CA ILE A 27 9.28 -55.95 -10.39
C ILE A 27 9.79 -55.79 -8.96
N LEU A 28 10.93 -56.40 -8.61
CA LEU A 28 11.54 -56.23 -7.28
C LEU A 28 11.94 -54.78 -7.02
N TRP A 29 12.48 -54.07 -8.01
CA TRP A 29 12.82 -52.65 -7.90
C TRP A 29 11.57 -51.76 -7.74
N LEU A 30 10.50 -52.03 -8.49
CA LEU A 30 9.23 -51.34 -8.34
C LEU A 30 8.60 -51.59 -6.96
N LEU A 31 8.64 -52.82 -6.45
CA LEU A 31 8.15 -53.17 -5.12
C LEU A 31 8.97 -52.48 -4.02
N HIS A 32 10.28 -52.39 -4.19
CA HIS A 32 11.16 -51.66 -3.28
C HIS A 32 10.81 -50.16 -3.25
N ASN A 33 10.73 -49.53 -4.42
CA ASN A 33 10.34 -48.11 -4.55
C ASN A 33 8.94 -47.86 -3.99
N HIS A 34 7.97 -48.72 -4.30
CA HIS A 34 6.62 -48.60 -3.74
C HIS A 34 6.62 -48.78 -2.23
N GLY A 35 7.48 -49.64 -1.67
CA GLY A 35 7.67 -49.80 -0.24
C GLY A 35 8.24 -48.56 0.43
N GLU A 36 9.24 -47.94 -0.18
CA GLU A 36 9.86 -46.71 0.32
C GLU A 36 8.91 -45.51 0.23
N ILE A 37 8.19 -45.36 -0.89
CA ILE A 37 7.15 -44.35 -1.07
C ILE A 37 6.01 -44.55 -0.06
N ARG A 38 5.57 -45.80 0.18
CA ARG A 38 4.54 -46.10 1.19
C ARG A 38 5.03 -45.81 2.61
N ARG A 39 6.32 -46.05 2.91
CA ARG A 39 6.92 -45.70 4.20
C ARG A 39 7.01 -44.18 4.39
N LEU A 40 7.40 -43.45 3.37
CA LEU A 40 7.47 -41.97 3.39
C LEU A 40 6.07 -41.37 3.55
N ASN A 41 5.10 -41.80 2.75
CA ASN A 41 3.71 -41.35 2.86
C ASN A 41 3.08 -41.75 4.21
N GLY A 42 3.42 -42.92 4.74
CA GLY A 42 3.00 -43.34 6.07
C GLY A 42 3.57 -42.48 7.20
N ARG A 43 4.82 -42.01 7.07
CA ARG A 43 5.42 -41.04 8.01
C ARG A 43 4.77 -39.67 7.90
N ILE A 44 4.58 -39.16 6.69
CA ILE A 44 3.90 -37.88 6.43
C ILE A 44 2.48 -37.89 7.01
N ARG A 45 1.74 -39.00 6.82
CA ARG A 45 0.38 -39.14 7.33
C ARG A 45 0.33 -39.30 8.85
N ARG A 46 1.28 -40.03 9.46
CA ARG A 46 1.38 -40.12 10.92
C ARG A 46 1.73 -38.77 11.54
N LEU A 47 2.63 -38.00 10.92
CA LEU A 47 2.91 -36.62 11.33
C LEU A 47 1.64 -35.76 11.23
N ALA A 48 0.83 -35.93 10.17
CA ALA A 48 -0.46 -35.24 10.02
C ALA A 48 -1.51 -35.64 11.07
N GLU A 49 -1.54 -36.91 11.50
CA GLU A 49 -2.43 -37.39 12.55
C GLU A 49 -1.92 -37.06 13.97
N THR A 50 -0.62 -36.82 14.16
CA THR A 50 -0.02 -36.40 15.45
C THR A 50 0.08 -34.89 15.65
N GLY A 51 -0.50 -34.07 14.75
CA GLY A 51 -0.52 -32.60 14.88
C GLY A 51 0.70 -31.87 14.30
N GLU A 52 1.67 -32.57 13.69
CA GLU A 52 2.86 -31.97 13.03
C GLU A 52 2.73 -31.85 11.50
N GLY A 53 1.80 -32.57 10.86
CA GLY A 53 1.58 -32.52 9.40
C GLY A 53 0.47 -31.57 8.96
N GLN A 54 -0.33 -31.06 9.90
CA GLN A 54 -1.07 -29.81 9.67
C GLN A 54 -0.08 -28.66 9.43
N ASP A 55 1.07 -28.67 10.11
CA ASP A 55 2.08 -27.61 10.05
C ASP A 55 2.63 -27.38 8.63
N LEU A 56 2.83 -28.41 7.79
CA LEU A 56 3.36 -28.18 6.42
C LEU A 56 2.30 -27.63 5.45
N ALA A 57 1.07 -28.13 5.50
CA ALA A 57 -0.03 -27.60 4.69
C ALA A 57 -0.39 -26.18 5.15
N GLU A 58 -0.39 -25.95 6.47
CA GLU A 58 -0.59 -24.65 7.09
C GLU A 58 0.57 -23.68 6.78
N VAL A 59 1.82 -24.16 6.73
CA VAL A 59 2.97 -23.35 6.28
C VAL A 59 2.83 -23.00 4.80
N LEU A 60 2.41 -23.92 3.94
CA LEU A 60 2.19 -23.64 2.52
C LEU A 60 1.03 -22.66 2.27
N GLU A 61 -0.05 -22.80 3.05
CA GLU A 61 -1.21 -21.89 3.05
C GLU A 61 -0.80 -20.50 3.58
N ARG A 62 -0.02 -20.43 4.66
CA ARG A 62 0.60 -19.20 5.15
C ARG A 62 1.51 -18.55 4.11
N PHE A 63 2.27 -19.32 3.31
CA PHE A 63 3.09 -18.75 2.24
C PHE A 63 2.26 -18.17 1.08
N HIS A 64 1.15 -18.82 0.73
CA HIS A 64 0.20 -18.28 -0.25
C HIS A 64 -0.44 -16.99 0.27
N ASP A 65 -0.83 -16.96 1.53
CA ASP A 65 -1.38 -15.77 2.20
C ASP A 65 -0.36 -14.64 2.28
N LEU A 66 0.93 -14.92 2.46
CA LEU A 66 1.99 -13.90 2.42
C LEU A 66 2.10 -13.23 1.04
N GLY A 67 1.84 -13.96 -0.04
CA GLY A 67 1.82 -13.39 -1.40
C GLY A 67 0.67 -12.40 -1.59
N GLU A 68 -0.53 -12.77 -1.15
CA GLU A 68 -1.72 -11.90 -1.20
C GLU A 68 -1.57 -10.70 -0.25
N VAL A 69 -1.04 -10.90 0.97
CA VAL A 69 -0.72 -9.81 1.90
C VAL A 69 0.26 -8.84 1.28
N ARG A 70 1.33 -9.32 0.63
CA ARG A 70 2.30 -8.46 -0.05
C ARG A 70 1.66 -7.65 -1.17
N LYS A 71 0.79 -8.28 -1.97
CA LYS A 71 0.06 -7.60 -3.04
C LYS A 71 -0.88 -6.52 -2.51
N VAL A 72 -1.58 -6.79 -1.40
CA VAL A 72 -2.41 -5.78 -0.71
C VAL A 72 -1.57 -4.64 -0.16
N LEU A 73 -0.39 -4.93 0.40
CA LEU A 73 0.54 -3.90 0.88
C LEU A 73 1.04 -3.01 -0.25
N ASP A 74 1.43 -3.58 -1.39
CA ASP A 74 1.89 -2.83 -2.55
C ASP A 74 0.76 -1.92 -3.09
N GLN A 75 -0.48 -2.42 -3.17
CA GLN A 75 -1.65 -1.62 -3.57
C GLN A 75 -1.98 -0.51 -2.56
N LEU A 76 -1.84 -0.78 -1.26
CA LEU A 76 -2.03 0.23 -0.22
C LEU A 76 -0.97 1.31 -0.31
N GLN A 77 0.30 0.95 -0.57
CA GLN A 77 1.38 1.91 -0.75
C GLN A 77 1.12 2.82 -1.96
N GLU A 78 0.69 2.26 -3.08
CA GLU A 78 0.34 3.03 -4.28
C GLU A 78 -0.80 4.02 -3.99
N ARG A 79 -1.89 3.55 -3.37
CA ARG A 79 -3.01 4.43 -2.97
C ARG A 79 -2.60 5.53 -2.00
N VAL A 80 -1.72 5.22 -1.04
CA VAL A 80 -1.19 6.22 -0.10
C VAL A 80 -0.31 7.24 -0.83
N ALA A 81 0.47 6.83 -1.82
CA ALA A 81 1.26 7.73 -2.64
C ALA A 81 0.35 8.68 -3.46
N ASP A 82 -0.69 8.15 -4.11
CA ASP A 82 -1.66 8.96 -4.86
C ASP A 82 -2.37 9.98 -3.96
N LEU A 83 -2.78 9.56 -2.76
CA LEU A 83 -3.38 10.46 -1.79
C LEU A 83 -2.41 11.57 -1.37
N ARG A 84 -1.14 11.25 -1.10
CA ARG A 84 -0.13 12.24 -0.74
C ARG A 84 0.03 13.32 -1.80
N VAL A 85 0.11 12.95 -3.07
CA VAL A 85 0.20 13.90 -4.19
C VAL A 85 -1.02 14.83 -4.22
N GLY A 86 -2.22 14.31 -3.97
CA GLY A 86 -3.43 15.12 -3.88
C GLY A 86 -3.45 16.09 -2.68
N PHE A 87 -2.80 15.73 -1.57
CA PHE A 87 -2.78 16.54 -0.34
C PHE A 87 -1.71 17.65 -0.33
N GLU A 88 -0.56 17.46 -0.99
CA GLU A 88 0.54 18.44 -1.00
C GLU A 88 0.09 19.82 -1.52
N GLY A 89 -0.82 19.86 -2.50
CA GLY A 89 -1.38 21.11 -3.02
C GLY A 89 -2.67 21.61 -2.34
N CYS A 90 -3.20 20.89 -1.36
CA CYS A 90 -4.52 21.18 -0.81
C CYS A 90 -4.46 22.25 0.29
N LEU A 91 -5.26 23.31 0.13
CA LEU A 91 -5.46 24.34 1.14
C LEU A 91 -6.28 23.76 2.31
N SER A 92 -5.58 23.22 3.31
CA SER A 92 -6.14 22.49 4.44
C SER A 92 -6.19 23.32 5.73
N ARG A 93 -5.52 24.46 5.75
CA ARG A 93 -5.42 25.35 6.91
C ARG A 93 -6.05 26.70 6.60
N MET A 94 -6.90 27.19 7.50
CA MET A 94 -7.67 28.42 7.30
C MET A 94 -7.71 29.26 8.57
N GLY A 95 -7.64 30.59 8.43
CA GLY A 95 -7.88 31.55 9.50
C GLY A 95 -8.61 32.77 8.96
N LEU A 96 -9.67 33.19 9.64
CA LEU A 96 -10.51 34.31 9.24
C LEU A 96 -10.62 35.32 10.38
N VAL A 97 -10.24 36.58 10.09
CA VAL A 97 -10.43 37.72 10.99
C VAL A 97 -11.40 38.68 10.32
N ARG A 98 -12.45 39.08 11.03
CA ARG A 98 -13.31 40.20 10.64
C ARG A 98 -12.90 41.43 11.44
N PHE A 99 -12.92 42.58 10.78
CA PHE A 99 -12.53 43.84 11.40
C PHE A 99 -13.19 45.02 10.70
N ASN A 100 -13.10 46.19 11.31
CA ASN A 100 -13.51 47.44 10.69
C ASN A 100 -12.28 48.23 10.22
N ALA A 101 -12.06 48.28 8.91
CA ALA A 101 -10.99 49.07 8.31
C ALA A 101 -11.26 50.59 8.34
N PHE A 102 -12.54 51.00 8.46
CA PHE A 102 -12.96 52.40 8.37
C PHE A 102 -14.08 52.73 9.37
N PRO A 103 -13.85 53.59 10.37
CA PRO A 103 -14.81 53.89 11.45
C PRO A 103 -16.22 54.26 10.97
N ASP A 104 -16.34 54.91 9.80
CA ASP A 104 -17.61 55.44 9.26
C ASP A 104 -18.60 54.38 8.74
N THR A 105 -18.20 53.11 8.67
CA THR A 105 -19.06 52.00 8.17
C THR A 105 -19.90 51.33 9.27
N GLY A 106 -19.54 51.52 10.54
CA GLY A 106 -20.32 51.04 11.69
C GLY A 106 -20.41 49.52 11.86
N SER A 107 -19.69 48.71 11.06
CA SER A 107 -19.73 47.25 11.12
C SER A 107 -18.40 46.61 10.64
N ASP A 108 -18.09 45.41 11.11
CA ASP A 108 -16.91 44.63 10.72
C ASP A 108 -17.12 43.95 9.34
N LEU A 109 -17.22 44.78 8.31
CA LEU A 109 -17.43 44.35 6.92
C LEU A 109 -16.12 44.06 6.19
N SER A 110 -14.98 44.43 6.77
CA SER A 110 -13.66 44.05 6.26
C SER A 110 -13.22 42.71 6.82
N PHE A 111 -12.38 41.98 6.07
CA PHE A 111 -11.88 40.69 6.52
C PHE A 111 -10.48 40.38 5.99
N ALA A 112 -9.75 39.54 6.73
CA ALA A 112 -8.52 38.90 6.31
C ALA A 112 -8.68 37.39 6.42
N LEU A 113 -8.49 36.68 5.30
CA LEU A 113 -8.62 35.24 5.18
C LEU A 113 -7.28 34.64 4.76
N ALA A 114 -6.63 33.91 5.65
CA ALA A 114 -5.45 33.12 5.34
C ALA A 114 -5.87 31.71 4.91
N LEU A 115 -5.43 31.26 3.73
CA LEU A 115 -5.60 29.90 3.23
C LEU A 115 -4.23 29.31 2.90
N LEU A 116 -3.88 28.22 3.59
CA LEU A 116 -2.58 27.59 3.50
C LEU A 116 -2.68 26.09 3.31
N THR A 117 -1.67 25.50 2.69
CA THR A 117 -1.41 24.06 2.70
C THR A 117 -0.94 23.62 4.09
N HIS A 118 -0.82 22.30 4.28
CA HIS A 118 -0.30 21.74 5.53
C HIS A 118 1.13 22.25 5.85
N GLU A 119 1.92 22.54 4.82
CA GLU A 119 3.29 23.07 4.92
C GLU A 119 3.35 24.57 5.23
N GLY A 120 2.20 25.26 5.21
CA GLY A 120 2.13 26.70 5.43
C GLY A 120 2.34 27.54 4.17
N ASN A 121 2.23 26.96 2.98
CA ASN A 121 2.28 27.65 1.70
C ASN A 121 0.88 28.07 1.25
N GLY A 122 0.70 29.28 0.73
CA GLY A 122 -0.61 29.73 0.26
C GLY A 122 -0.71 31.24 0.13
N PHE A 123 -1.81 31.83 0.58
CA PHE A 123 -2.02 33.27 0.47
C PHE A 123 -2.99 33.80 1.54
N ILE A 124 -2.93 35.11 1.74
CA ILE A 124 -3.88 35.88 2.55
C ILE A 124 -4.68 36.77 1.61
N LEU A 125 -6.00 36.64 1.68
CA LEU A 125 -6.98 37.45 0.98
C LEU A 125 -7.55 38.49 1.94
N THR A 126 -7.34 39.77 1.67
CA THR A 126 -7.81 40.87 2.51
C THR A 126 -8.81 41.71 1.74
N SER A 127 -10.01 41.87 2.28
CA SER A 127 -11.04 42.76 1.75
C SER A 127 -11.21 43.95 2.67
N LEU A 128 -10.99 45.15 2.14
CA LEU A 128 -11.25 46.41 2.82
C LEU A 128 -12.56 46.98 2.26
N TYR A 129 -13.59 46.99 3.11
CA TYR A 129 -14.89 47.53 2.77
C TYR A 129 -14.99 48.99 3.21
N ALA A 130 -15.24 49.89 2.26
CA ALA A 130 -15.65 51.27 2.50
C ALA A 130 -17.10 51.46 2.02
N ARG A 131 -17.75 52.57 2.40
CA ARG A 131 -19.17 52.83 2.04
C ARG A 131 -19.41 52.80 0.52
N ASP A 132 -18.47 53.36 -0.25
CA ASP A 132 -18.63 53.57 -1.70
C ASP A 132 -17.78 52.60 -2.54
N GLU A 133 -16.85 51.86 -1.93
CA GLU A 133 -15.98 50.93 -2.66
C GLU A 133 -15.52 49.76 -1.78
N THR A 134 -15.14 48.65 -2.43
CA THR A 134 -14.48 47.52 -1.77
C THR A 134 -13.19 47.21 -2.51
N ARG A 135 -12.09 47.08 -1.78
CA ARG A 135 -10.77 46.74 -2.34
C ARG A 135 -10.32 45.40 -1.81
N ILE A 136 -9.86 44.53 -2.71
CA ILE A 136 -9.40 43.19 -2.36
C ILE A 136 -7.92 43.06 -2.72
N PHE A 137 -7.14 42.57 -1.76
CA PHE A 137 -5.70 42.35 -1.89
C PHE A 137 -5.37 40.88 -1.63
N ILE A 138 -4.34 40.39 -2.32
CA ILE A 138 -3.78 39.06 -2.09
C ILE A 138 -2.30 39.20 -1.80
N LYS A 139 -1.85 38.59 -0.69
CA LYS A 139 -0.44 38.50 -0.33
C LYS A 139 -0.03 37.02 -0.27
N PRO A 140 1.01 36.59 -1.02
CA PRO A 140 1.48 35.21 -0.98
C PRO A 140 2.18 34.90 0.34
N VAL A 141 2.04 33.66 0.81
CA VAL A 141 2.68 33.11 2.00
C VAL A 141 3.50 31.89 1.59
N GLN A 142 4.75 31.85 2.04
CA GLN A 142 5.67 30.73 1.87
C GLN A 142 6.21 30.32 3.25
N ASP A 143 6.15 29.04 3.57
CA ASP A 143 6.61 28.49 4.86
C ASP A 143 6.06 29.26 6.08
N GLY A 144 4.78 29.64 6.03
CA GLY A 144 4.12 30.39 7.09
C GLY A 144 4.56 31.85 7.22
N ARG A 145 5.26 32.42 6.23
CA ARG A 145 5.69 33.82 6.22
C ARG A 145 5.36 34.52 4.90
N SER A 146 4.96 35.79 4.98
CA SER A 146 4.78 36.64 3.80
C SER A 146 6.05 37.47 3.57
N ARG A 147 6.44 37.66 2.30
CA ARG A 147 7.50 38.62 1.92
C ARG A 147 7.03 40.07 2.03
N TYR A 148 5.72 40.29 1.96
CA TYR A 148 5.09 41.59 2.10
C TYR A 148 4.74 41.82 3.56
N ARG A 149 4.83 43.08 4.00
CA ARG A 149 4.37 43.50 5.32
C ARG A 149 2.88 43.21 5.48
N LEU A 150 2.54 42.53 6.56
CA LEU A 150 1.17 42.20 6.92
C LEU A 150 0.59 43.27 7.85
N SER A 151 -0.73 43.50 7.80
CA SER A 151 -1.44 44.23 8.85
C SER A 151 -1.63 43.35 10.09
N GLU A 152 -2.00 43.94 11.22
CA GLU A 152 -2.24 43.18 12.46
C GLU A 152 -3.33 42.10 12.27
N GLU A 153 -4.37 42.41 11.50
CA GLU A 153 -5.47 41.49 11.20
C GLU A 153 -5.03 40.37 10.26
N GLU A 154 -4.18 40.67 9.27
CA GLU A 154 -3.56 39.66 8.40
C GLU A 154 -2.62 38.73 9.17
N GLU A 155 -1.83 39.27 10.12
CA GLU A 155 -0.98 38.49 11.01
C GLU A 155 -1.81 37.59 11.93
N LYS A 156 -2.91 38.09 12.49
CA LYS A 156 -3.86 37.29 13.29
C LYS A 156 -4.49 36.17 12.44
N ALA A 157 -4.90 36.46 11.21
CA ALA A 157 -5.46 35.46 10.30
C ALA A 157 -4.43 34.36 9.96
N LEU A 158 -3.19 34.75 9.69
CA LEU A 158 -2.08 33.84 9.45
C LEU A 158 -1.78 32.97 10.68
N ALA A 159 -1.72 33.58 11.87
CA ALA A 159 -1.48 32.87 13.12
C ALA A 159 -2.60 31.85 13.42
N MET A 160 -3.86 32.19 13.14
CA MET A 160 -4.97 31.23 13.24
C MET A 160 -4.82 30.08 12.26
N ALA A 161 -4.52 30.35 10.99
CA ALA A 161 -4.32 29.30 10.00
C ALA A 161 -3.16 28.36 10.36
N LEU A 162 -2.10 28.88 11.00
CA LEU A 162 -0.97 28.09 11.50
C LEU A 162 -1.26 27.36 12.82
N GLY A 163 -2.42 27.59 13.45
CA GLY A 163 -2.79 27.00 14.73
C GLY A 163 -2.11 27.64 15.96
N LEU A 164 -1.51 28.82 15.78
CA LEU A 164 -0.82 29.57 16.85
C LEU A 164 -1.78 30.43 17.68
N LEU A 165 -2.96 30.75 17.12
CA LEU A 165 -3.99 31.56 17.75
C LEU A 165 -5.33 30.82 17.65
N THR A 166 -6.09 30.76 18.75
CA THR A 166 -7.45 30.21 18.72
C THR A 166 -8.44 31.28 18.27
N PRO A 167 -9.57 30.92 17.62
CA PRO A 167 -10.56 31.88 17.16
C PRO A 167 -11.09 32.81 18.26
N GLU A 168 -11.24 32.28 19.48
CA GLU A 168 -11.68 33.03 20.66
C GLU A 168 -10.71 34.16 21.06
N LYS A 169 -9.39 33.93 20.91
CA LYS A 169 -8.36 34.93 21.19
C LYS A 169 -8.13 35.91 20.04
N ALA A 170 -8.62 35.60 18.85
CA ALA A 170 -8.53 36.49 17.70
C ALA A 170 -9.63 37.56 17.69
N ALA A 171 -10.77 37.27 18.33
CA ALA A 171 -11.91 38.16 18.47
C ALA A 171 -11.81 39.13 19.66
N SER A 172 -10.84 38.91 20.56
CA SER A 172 -10.46 39.83 21.64
C SER A 172 -9.43 40.86 21.19
#